data_AF-A0A545URT7-F1
#
_entry.id   AF-A0A545URT7-F1
#
_cell.length_a   1.000
_cell.length_b   1.000
_cell.length_c   1.000
_cell.angle_alpha   90.00
_cell.angle_beta   90.00
_cell.angle_gamma   90.00
#
_symmetry.space_group_name_H-M   'P 1'
#
loop_
_entity.id
_entity.type
_entity.pdbx_description
1 polymer ?
#
loop_
_entity_poly.entity_id
_entity_poly.type
_entity_poly.pdbx_seq_one_letter_code
_entity_poly.pdbx_strand_id
1 'polypeptide(L)'
;MESFRTISVGSLPAGSSVTFQKSSFFLRNGKHAAFPTPSEILATSVAQTPSNGLFTAAPSTLAFENLGLLVKFGREPVVNIAEGQCLWMIQPAVPGIPVPEIYGWTQEGDLTFLFMELVPGITLKSMWCSLSHSERTQICTELRNMVRDMRRLRQEAGQSFIGTSIELLMKWSVADYLEDSSIAIRSTM
;
A
#
# COMPACT_ATOMS: atom_id res chain seq x y z
N MET A 1 -26.85 -15.14 10.24
CA MET A 1 -25.60 -15.87 9.98
C MET A 1 -24.56 -14.86 9.54
N GLU A 2 -23.50 -14.65 10.32
CA GLU A 2 -22.38 -13.82 9.88
C GLU A 2 -21.61 -14.56 8.78
N SER A 3 -21.50 -13.96 7.60
CA SER A 3 -20.73 -14.51 6.48
C SER A 3 -19.28 -14.08 6.63
N PHE A 4 -18.39 -15.03 6.86
CA PHE A 4 -16.95 -14.80 6.92
C PHE A 4 -16.33 -15.06 5.55
N ARG A 5 -15.46 -14.16 5.10
CA ARG A 5 -14.66 -14.38 3.88
C ARG A 5 -13.35 -15.03 4.28
N THR A 6 -13.09 -16.20 3.68
CA THR A 6 -11.88 -16.99 3.90
C THR A 6 -10.88 -16.69 2.78
N ILE A 7 -9.63 -16.40 3.15
CA ILE A 7 -8.54 -16.12 2.22
C ILE A 7 -7.64 -17.35 2.13
N SER A 8 -7.36 -17.79 0.90
CA SER A 8 -6.41 -18.85 0.61
C SER A 8 -5.05 -18.26 0.22
N VAL A 9 -4.00 -18.60 0.95
CA VAL A 9 -2.63 -18.11 0.66
C VAL A 9 -2.17 -18.58 -0.72
N GLY A 10 -2.58 -19.77 -1.15
CA GLY A 10 -2.25 -20.31 -2.49
C GLY A 10 -2.90 -19.54 -3.66
N SER A 11 -3.86 -18.65 -3.39
CA SER A 11 -4.48 -17.78 -4.40
C SER A 11 -3.75 -16.44 -4.58
N LEU A 12 -2.78 -16.13 -3.71
CA LEU A 12 -2.03 -14.88 -3.82
C LEU A 12 -1.11 -14.92 -5.04
N PRO A 13 -1.02 -13.82 -5.82
CA PRO A 13 -0.05 -13.75 -6.90
C PRO A 13 1.36 -13.89 -6.34
N ALA A 14 2.15 -14.78 -6.95
CA ALA A 14 3.50 -15.11 -6.49
C ALA A 14 4.55 -14.76 -7.55
N GLY A 15 5.79 -14.61 -7.11
CA GLY A 15 6.93 -14.30 -7.98
C GLY A 15 7.49 -12.90 -7.77
N SER A 16 8.73 -12.72 -8.22
CA SER A 16 9.49 -11.47 -8.11
C SER A 16 9.00 -10.37 -9.05
N SER A 17 8.22 -10.71 -10.08
CA SER A 17 7.65 -9.74 -11.01
C SER A 17 6.26 -10.18 -11.46
N VAL A 18 5.27 -9.32 -11.26
CA VAL A 18 3.86 -9.56 -11.59
C VAL A 18 3.25 -8.28 -12.15
N THR A 19 2.47 -8.41 -13.22
CA THR A 19 1.72 -7.29 -13.81
C THR A 19 0.25 -7.69 -13.97
N PHE A 20 -0.65 -6.90 -13.38
CA PHE A 20 -2.08 -7.11 -13.49
C PHE A 20 -2.64 -6.39 -14.73
N GLN A 21 -2.61 -7.06 -15.87
CA GLN A 21 -3.04 -6.51 -17.18
C GLN A 21 -4.50 -6.04 -17.22
N LYS A 22 -5.33 -6.49 -16.28
CA LYS A 22 -6.74 -6.07 -16.14
C LYS A 22 -6.95 -4.92 -15.16
N SER A 23 -5.87 -4.37 -14.58
CA SER A 23 -5.95 -3.28 -13.62
C SER A 23 -6.41 -1.97 -14.25
N SER A 24 -6.92 -1.04 -13.43
CA SER A 24 -7.37 0.27 -13.91
C SER A 24 -6.26 1.08 -14.60
N PHE A 25 -4.98 0.80 -14.31
CA PHE A 25 -3.85 1.40 -15.01
C PHE A 25 -3.90 1.17 -16.52
N PHE A 26 -4.04 -0.09 -16.97
CA PHE A 26 -4.05 -0.43 -18.40
C PHE A 26 -5.37 -0.05 -19.07
N LEU A 27 -6.46 -0.02 -18.31
CA LEU A 27 -7.74 0.49 -18.80
C LEU A 27 -7.69 2.00 -19.08
N ARG A 28 -6.99 2.75 -18.23
CA ARG A 28 -6.85 4.21 -18.34
C ARG A 28 -5.78 4.63 -19.35
N ASN A 29 -4.60 4.02 -19.28
CA ASN A 29 -3.42 4.42 -20.06
C ASN A 29 -3.28 3.65 -21.39
N GLY A 30 -4.11 2.63 -21.61
CA GLY A 30 -4.13 1.80 -22.81
C GLY A 30 -3.44 0.44 -22.63
N LYS A 31 -3.86 -0.55 -23.43
CA LYS A 31 -3.38 -1.94 -23.38
C LYS A 31 -1.89 -2.15 -23.65
N HIS A 32 -1.21 -1.14 -24.19
CA HIS A 32 0.23 -1.15 -24.49
C HIS A 32 1.01 -0.19 -23.59
N ALA A 33 0.36 0.42 -22.60
CA ALA A 33 1.06 1.18 -21.57
C ALA A 33 2.04 0.26 -20.85
N ALA A 34 3.13 0.84 -20.36
CA ALA A 34 4.12 0.15 -19.55
C ALA A 34 4.35 0.94 -18.26
N PHE A 35 4.77 0.25 -17.21
CA PHE A 35 5.29 0.93 -16.04
C PHE A 35 6.65 1.58 -16.37
N PRO A 36 7.00 2.70 -15.70
CA PRO A 36 8.37 3.18 -15.69
C PRO A 36 9.32 2.07 -15.27
N THR A 37 10.44 1.96 -15.96
CA THR A 37 11.48 0.97 -15.64
C THR A 37 12.14 1.31 -14.31
N PRO A 38 12.70 0.32 -13.58
CA PRO A 38 13.45 0.58 -12.35
C PRO A 38 14.56 1.62 -12.51
N SER A 39 15.29 1.62 -13.63
CA SER A 39 16.31 2.63 -13.93
C SER A 39 15.72 4.03 -14.09
N GLU A 40 14.58 4.18 -14.77
CA GLU A 40 13.86 5.46 -14.88
C GLU A 40 13.35 5.95 -13.53
N ILE A 41 12.82 5.06 -12.69
CA ILE A 41 12.35 5.38 -11.33
C ILE A 41 13.50 5.90 -10.48
N LEU A 42 14.63 5.19 -10.48
CA LEU A 42 15.81 5.58 -9.73
C LEU A 42 16.36 6.93 -10.21
N ALA A 43 16.50 7.11 -11.53
CA ALA A 43 16.96 8.38 -12.11
C ALA A 43 16.02 9.54 -11.72
N THR A 44 14.71 9.32 -11.77
CA THR A 44 13.70 10.32 -11.41
C THR A 44 13.73 10.63 -9.91
N SER A 45 13.90 9.62 -9.06
CA SER A 45 13.97 9.82 -7.61
C SER A 45 15.18 10.67 -7.19
N VAL A 46 16.33 10.47 -7.84
CA VAL A 46 17.55 11.26 -7.57
C VAL A 46 17.33 12.71 -7.99
N ALA A 47 16.60 12.96 -9.09
CA ALA A 47 16.29 14.31 -9.55
C ALA A 47 15.29 15.04 -8.65
N GLN A 48 14.29 14.33 -8.09
CA GLN A 48 13.26 14.94 -7.24
C GLN A 48 13.68 15.11 -5.77
N THR A 49 14.60 14.28 -5.28
CA THR A 49 15.02 14.31 -3.87
C THR A 49 16.53 14.05 -3.78
N PRO A 50 17.38 15.09 -3.83
CA PRO A 50 18.85 14.95 -3.86
C PRO A 50 19.45 14.41 -2.54
N SER A 51 18.69 14.39 -1.45
CA SER A 51 19.13 13.96 -0.13
C SER A 51 18.45 12.66 0.28
N ASN A 52 19.26 11.63 0.52
CA ASN A 52 18.93 10.30 1.06
C ASN A 52 18.42 9.27 0.04
N GLY A 53 19.32 8.82 -0.83
CA GLY A 53 19.10 7.63 -1.66
C GLY A 53 19.06 6.35 -0.84
N LEU A 54 18.23 5.39 -1.28
CA LEU A 54 18.24 3.92 -1.10
C LEU A 54 18.60 3.24 0.25
N PHE A 55 19.07 3.98 1.25
CA PHE A 55 19.61 3.55 2.53
C PHE A 55 18.82 4.14 3.70
N THR A 56 17.67 4.76 3.43
CA THR A 56 16.76 5.26 4.47
C THR A 56 16.00 4.11 5.11
N ALA A 57 15.69 4.26 6.40
CA ALA A 57 14.79 3.35 7.10
C ALA A 57 13.33 3.43 6.60
N ALA A 58 12.99 4.49 5.85
CA ALA A 58 11.68 4.71 5.27
C ALA A 58 11.63 4.32 3.78
N PRO A 59 10.47 3.84 3.29
CA PRO A 59 10.28 3.51 1.87
C PRO A 59 10.26 4.77 1.01
N SER A 60 10.87 4.72 -0.17
CA SER A 60 10.80 5.81 -1.14
C SER A 60 9.49 5.73 -1.92
N THR A 61 8.87 6.89 -2.20
CA THR A 61 7.66 6.98 -3.02
C THR A 61 7.85 7.98 -4.15
N LEU A 62 7.33 7.64 -5.34
CA LEU A 62 7.41 8.48 -6.52
C LEU A 62 6.06 8.51 -7.22
N ALA A 63 5.51 9.72 -7.41
CA ALA A 63 4.21 9.90 -8.06
C ALA A 63 4.40 10.28 -9.55
N PHE A 64 3.68 9.56 -10.41
CA PHE A 64 3.51 9.86 -11.82
C PHE A 64 2.04 10.26 -12.03
N GLU A 65 1.71 11.53 -11.76
CA GLU A 65 0.34 12.04 -11.78
C GLU A 65 -0.36 11.82 -13.12
N ASN A 66 0.37 12.05 -14.22
CA ASN A 66 -0.11 11.84 -15.59
C ASN A 66 -0.51 10.39 -15.88
N LEU A 67 0.02 9.43 -15.12
CA LEU A 67 -0.30 8.01 -15.24
C LEU A 67 -1.30 7.53 -14.18
N GLY A 68 -1.61 8.36 -13.17
CA GLY A 68 -2.35 7.95 -11.97
C GLY A 68 -1.64 6.82 -11.22
N LEU A 69 -0.31 6.88 -11.17
CA LEU A 69 0.58 5.84 -10.67
C LEU A 69 1.42 6.38 -9.51
N LEU A 70 1.44 5.65 -8.41
CA LEU A 70 2.43 5.79 -7.35
C LEU A 70 3.35 4.57 -7.40
N VAL A 71 4.66 4.81 -7.31
CA VAL A 71 5.67 3.76 -7.17
C VAL A 71 6.24 3.84 -5.77
N LYS A 72 6.03 2.80 -4.97
CA LYS A 72 6.72 2.61 -3.68
C LYS A 72 7.89 1.68 -3.91
N PHE A 73 9.10 2.06 -3.51
CA PHE A 73 10.27 1.23 -3.72
C PHE A 73 11.30 1.33 -2.59
N GLY A 74 12.10 0.28 -2.47
CA GLY A 74 13.11 0.17 -1.43
C GLY A 74 13.61 -1.27 -1.27
N ARG A 75 14.55 -1.45 -0.34
CA ARG A 75 15.11 -2.76 -0.01
C ARG A 75 14.23 -3.48 1.01
N GLU A 76 14.33 -4.80 1.06
CA GLU A 76 13.78 -5.54 2.20
C GLU A 76 14.51 -5.16 3.50
N PRO A 77 13.82 -5.13 4.66
CA PRO A 77 12.39 -5.39 4.86
C PRO A 77 11.49 -4.15 4.65
N VAL A 78 12.05 -3.01 4.22
CA VAL A 78 11.35 -1.72 4.12
C VAL A 78 10.24 -1.73 3.06
N VAL A 79 10.47 -2.40 1.93
CA VAL A 79 9.46 -2.66 0.90
C VAL A 79 9.49 -4.15 0.56
N ASN A 80 8.31 -4.79 0.63
CA ASN A 80 8.17 -6.24 0.44
C ASN A 80 6.97 -6.53 -0.46
N ILE A 81 7.08 -7.56 -1.31
CA ILE A 81 5.99 -8.08 -2.15
C ILE A 81 4.75 -8.45 -1.33
N ALA A 82 4.92 -8.88 -0.07
CA ALA A 82 3.83 -9.18 0.85
C ALA A 82 2.89 -7.98 1.07
N GLU A 83 3.39 -6.74 0.98
CA GLU A 83 2.54 -5.54 1.01
C GLU A 83 1.64 -5.47 -0.23
N GLY A 84 2.20 -5.69 -1.43
CA GLY A 84 1.44 -5.74 -2.68
C GLY A 84 0.40 -6.87 -2.68
N GLN A 85 0.78 -8.05 -2.20
CA GLN A 85 -0.15 -9.18 -2.06
C GLN A 85 -1.29 -8.86 -1.08
N CYS A 86 -0.97 -8.22 0.05
CA CYS A 86 -1.95 -7.81 1.06
C CYS A 86 -2.97 -6.83 0.47
N LEU A 87 -2.51 -5.78 -0.20
CA LEU A 87 -3.37 -4.76 -0.81
C LEU A 87 -4.23 -5.36 -1.93
N TRP A 88 -3.62 -6.16 -2.82
CA TRP A 88 -4.33 -6.87 -3.89
C TRP A 88 -5.43 -7.79 -3.37
N MET A 89 -5.21 -8.44 -2.22
CA MET A 89 -6.18 -9.32 -1.58
C MET A 89 -7.29 -8.55 -0.86
N ILE A 90 -6.94 -7.50 -0.09
CA ILE A 90 -7.90 -6.76 0.72
C ILE A 90 -8.95 -6.08 -0.16
N GLN A 91 -8.54 -5.55 -1.31
CA GLN A 91 -9.42 -4.77 -2.20
C GLN A 91 -10.73 -5.52 -2.57
N PRO A 92 -10.70 -6.75 -3.13
CA PRO A 92 -11.93 -7.51 -3.36
C PRO A 92 -12.50 -8.13 -2.08
N ALA A 93 -11.67 -8.44 -1.08
CA ALA A 93 -12.10 -9.16 0.12
C ALA A 93 -12.93 -8.29 1.07
N VAL A 94 -12.59 -7.00 1.23
CA VAL A 94 -13.27 -6.05 2.12
C VAL A 94 -13.60 -4.74 1.40
N PRO A 95 -14.65 -4.70 0.56
CA PRO A 95 -14.98 -3.53 -0.27
C PRO A 95 -15.26 -2.23 0.50
N GLY A 96 -15.57 -2.32 1.80
CA GLY A 96 -15.79 -1.17 2.67
C GLY A 96 -14.52 -0.42 3.08
N ILE A 97 -13.34 -0.90 2.65
CA ILE A 97 -12.05 -0.30 2.98
C ILE A 97 -11.43 0.26 1.70
N PRO A 98 -11.21 1.58 1.63
CA PRO A 98 -10.54 2.18 0.50
C PRO A 98 -9.04 1.89 0.58
N VAL A 99 -8.60 0.85 -0.11
CA VAL A 99 -7.18 0.56 -0.34
C VAL A 99 -6.80 0.91 -1.78
N PRO A 100 -5.57 1.38 -2.05
CA PRO A 100 -5.07 1.58 -3.40
C PRO A 100 -5.10 0.26 -4.20
N GLU A 101 -5.51 0.33 -5.46
CA GLU A 101 -5.35 -0.80 -6.38
C GLU A 101 -3.86 -1.08 -6.63
N ILE A 102 -3.46 -2.35 -6.58
CA ILE A 102 -2.13 -2.77 -7.04
C ILE A 102 -2.18 -3.07 -8.53
N TYR A 103 -1.33 -2.40 -9.29
CA TYR A 103 -1.15 -2.62 -10.73
C TYR A 103 -0.11 -3.69 -11.03
N GLY A 104 0.87 -3.85 -10.14
CA GLY A 104 1.90 -4.89 -10.23
C GLY A 104 3.06 -4.63 -9.28
N TRP A 105 4.08 -5.46 -9.38
CA TRP A 105 5.36 -5.26 -8.71
C TRP A 105 6.50 -5.86 -9.51
N THR A 106 7.71 -5.41 -9.25
CA THR A 106 8.92 -6.05 -9.74
C THR A 106 10.04 -5.93 -8.73
N GLN A 107 10.90 -6.95 -8.68
CA GLN A 107 12.12 -6.96 -7.88
C GLN A 107 13.32 -6.98 -8.84
N GLU A 108 14.23 -6.04 -8.65
CA GLU A 108 15.48 -5.95 -9.41
C GLU A 108 16.65 -5.82 -8.43
N GLY A 109 17.52 -6.83 -8.41
CA GLY A 109 18.54 -6.94 -7.37
C GLY A 109 17.92 -7.04 -5.97
N ASP A 110 18.31 -6.12 -5.09
CA ASP A 110 17.83 -6.01 -3.71
C ASP A 110 16.65 -5.03 -3.56
N LEU A 111 16.17 -4.43 -4.65
CA LEU A 111 15.09 -3.46 -4.64
C LEU A 111 13.77 -4.09 -5.07
N THR A 112 12.73 -3.80 -4.30
CA THR A 112 11.34 -4.08 -4.65
C THR A 112 10.66 -2.79 -5.07
N PHE A 113 9.88 -2.84 -6.15
CA PHE A 113 9.06 -1.75 -6.67
C PHE A 113 7.60 -2.20 -6.70
N LEU A 114 6.73 -1.49 -6.00
CA LEU A 114 5.28 -1.69 -6.01
C LEU A 114 4.64 -0.59 -6.86
N PHE A 115 3.92 -1.00 -7.90
CA PHE A 115 3.16 -0.12 -8.77
C PHE A 115 1.71 -0.12 -8.30
N MET A 116 1.23 1.03 -7.81
CA MET A 116 -0.08 1.14 -7.16
C MET A 116 -0.81 2.42 -7.58
N GLU A 117 -2.12 2.44 -7.34
CA GLU A 117 -2.96 3.61 -7.57
C GLU A 117 -2.44 4.83 -6.83
N LEU A 118 -2.26 5.95 -7.55
CA LEU A 118 -2.07 7.24 -6.93
C LEU A 118 -3.43 7.75 -6.42
N VAL A 119 -3.68 7.58 -5.12
CA VAL A 119 -4.91 8.07 -4.49
C VAL A 119 -4.77 9.58 -4.24
N PRO A 120 -5.60 10.43 -4.89
CA PRO A 120 -5.57 11.85 -4.62
C PRO A 120 -6.19 12.13 -3.25
N GLY A 121 -5.56 12.99 -2.47
CA GLY A 121 -6.16 13.50 -1.24
C GLY A 121 -5.17 14.16 -0.31
N ILE A 122 -5.70 14.61 0.82
CA ILE A 122 -4.94 15.27 1.87
C ILE A 122 -4.78 14.29 3.01
N THR A 123 -3.58 14.21 3.58
CA THR A 123 -3.33 13.30 4.70
C THR A 123 -4.15 13.70 5.92
N LEU A 124 -4.63 12.71 6.68
CA LEU A 124 -5.32 12.98 7.94
C LEU A 124 -4.42 13.76 8.92
N LYS A 125 -3.10 13.49 8.91
CA LYS A 125 -2.10 14.19 9.71
C LYS A 125 -2.12 15.70 9.46
N SER A 126 -2.11 16.14 8.21
CA SER A 126 -2.05 17.56 7.88
C SER A 126 -3.33 18.31 8.22
N MET A 127 -4.49 17.65 8.14
CA MET A 127 -5.78 18.27 8.46
C MET A 127 -6.21 18.08 9.92
N TRP A 128 -5.60 17.18 10.69
CA TRP A 128 -6.09 16.78 12.01
C TRP A 128 -6.40 17.98 12.93
N CYS A 129 -5.49 18.97 12.95
CA CYS A 129 -5.61 20.16 13.76
C CYS A 129 -6.73 21.12 13.31
N SER A 130 -7.10 21.13 12.02
CA SER A 130 -8.17 21.99 11.48
C SER A 130 -9.56 21.38 11.59
N LEU A 131 -9.68 20.08 11.85
CA LEU A 131 -10.96 19.40 12.02
C LEU A 131 -11.66 19.77 13.34
N SER A 132 -12.97 19.98 13.26
CA SER A 132 -13.85 20.12 14.42
C SER A 132 -13.98 18.81 15.21
N HIS A 133 -14.51 18.91 16.43
CA HIS A 133 -14.74 17.73 17.26
C HIS A 133 -15.72 16.72 16.62
N SER A 134 -16.74 17.22 15.92
CA SER A 134 -17.72 16.39 15.20
C SER A 134 -17.05 15.61 14.07
N GLU A 135 -16.23 16.27 13.24
CA GLU A 135 -15.51 15.64 12.14
C GLU A 135 -14.51 14.58 12.63
N ARG A 136 -13.74 14.88 13.69
CA ARG A 136 -12.86 13.88 14.32
C ARG A 136 -13.62 12.66 14.83
N THR A 137 -14.80 12.88 15.42
CA THR A 137 -15.66 11.79 15.92
C THR A 137 -16.19 10.92 14.78
N GLN A 138 -16.58 11.55 13.67
CA GLN A 138 -17.01 10.85 12.47
C GLN A 138 -15.87 10.00 11.88
N ILE A 139 -14.68 10.58 11.68
CA ILE A 139 -13.50 9.86 11.17
C ILE A 139 -13.14 8.67 12.06
N CYS A 140 -13.12 8.85 13.38
CA CYS A 140 -12.90 7.76 14.32
C CYS A 140 -13.93 6.64 14.19
N THR A 141 -15.18 6.98 13.87
CA THR A 141 -16.27 6.01 13.64
C THR A 141 -16.06 5.25 12.33
N GLU A 142 -15.68 5.94 11.26
CA GLU A 142 -15.35 5.35 9.96
C GLU A 142 -14.16 4.38 10.10
N LEU A 143 -13.06 4.81 10.72
CA LEU A 143 -11.89 3.97 10.98
C LEU A 143 -12.24 2.74 11.82
N ARG A 144 -13.08 2.89 12.85
CA ARG A 144 -13.56 1.76 13.67
C ARG A 144 -14.32 0.75 12.81
N ASN A 145 -15.18 1.20 11.90
CA ASN A 145 -15.92 0.32 11.00
C ASN A 145 -14.98 -0.42 10.04
N MET A 146 -14.01 0.27 9.44
CA MET A 146 -13.00 -0.33 8.57
C MET A 146 -12.18 -1.40 9.32
N VAL A 147 -11.67 -1.09 10.52
CA VAL A 147 -10.93 -2.06 11.34
C VAL A 147 -11.78 -3.26 11.74
N ARG A 148 -13.06 -3.03 12.08
CA ARG A 148 -14.00 -4.11 12.37
C ARG A 148 -14.17 -5.02 11.16
N ASP A 149 -14.28 -4.46 9.96
CA ASP A 149 -14.46 -5.23 8.74
C ASP A 149 -13.19 -5.99 8.33
N MET A 150 -12.00 -5.43 8.52
CA MET A 150 -10.73 -6.17 8.38
C MET A 150 -10.67 -7.39 9.31
N ARG A 151 -11.07 -7.22 10.57
CA ARG A 151 -11.03 -8.30 11.57
C ARG A 151 -11.98 -9.46 11.27
N ARG A 152 -12.91 -9.30 10.32
CA ARG A 152 -13.80 -10.38 9.87
C ARG A 152 -13.14 -11.31 8.84
N LEU A 153 -11.99 -10.92 8.29
CA LEU A 153 -11.21 -11.80 7.42
C LEU A 153 -10.74 -13.03 8.20
N ARG A 154 -10.89 -14.21 7.60
CA ARG A 154 -10.40 -15.50 8.13
C ARG A 154 -9.40 -16.11 7.16
N GLN A 155 -8.41 -16.82 7.66
CA GLN A 155 -7.63 -17.73 6.82
C GLN A 155 -8.30 -19.11 6.80
N GLU A 156 -7.92 -19.94 5.85
CA GLU A 156 -8.32 -21.35 5.82
C GLU A 156 -7.96 -22.06 7.13
N ALA A 157 -8.74 -23.08 7.49
CA ALA A 157 -8.57 -23.81 8.73
C ALA A 157 -7.14 -24.37 8.85
N GLY A 158 -6.48 -24.09 9.98
CA GLY A 158 -5.08 -24.49 10.23
C GLY A 158 -4.03 -23.44 9.84
N GLN A 159 -4.43 -22.30 9.26
CA GLN A 159 -3.54 -21.17 8.95
C GLN A 159 -3.86 -19.97 9.86
N SER A 160 -2.84 -19.23 10.32
CA SER A 160 -3.01 -18.03 11.14
C SER A 160 -2.47 -16.81 10.40
N PHE A 161 -3.20 -15.68 10.45
CA PHE A 161 -2.71 -14.38 9.92
C PHE A 161 -1.44 -13.87 10.60
N ILE A 162 -1.00 -14.52 11.67
CA ILE A 162 0.22 -14.17 12.35
C ILE A 162 1.38 -14.74 11.54
N GLY A 163 1.96 -13.90 10.68
CA GLY A 163 3.33 -14.10 10.23
C GLY A 163 4.22 -14.27 11.46
N THR A 164 5.12 -15.25 11.44
CA THR A 164 6.09 -15.51 12.52
C THR A 164 6.78 -14.20 12.93
N SER A 165 6.29 -13.60 14.02
CA SER A 165 6.72 -12.29 14.51
C SER A 165 7.38 -12.49 15.87
N ILE A 166 8.66 -12.88 15.90
CA ILE A 166 9.50 -12.80 17.11
C ILE A 166 10.88 -12.17 16.84
N GLU A 167 11.09 -11.40 15.78
CA GLU A 167 12.33 -10.58 15.69
C GLU A 167 12.14 -9.10 15.37
N LEU A 168 10.95 -8.64 14.97
CA LEU A 168 10.74 -7.21 14.66
C LEU A 168 10.13 -6.40 15.81
N LEU A 169 9.64 -7.03 16.88
CA LEU A 169 8.96 -6.32 17.98
C LEU A 169 9.89 -5.60 18.98
N MET A 170 11.22 -5.74 18.88
CA MET A 170 12.15 -5.03 19.78
C MET A 170 12.72 -3.72 19.25
N LYS A 171 12.27 -3.22 18.09
CA LYS A 171 12.71 -1.91 17.55
C LYS A 171 11.61 -0.88 17.33
N TRP A 172 10.39 -1.13 17.81
CA TRP A 172 9.28 -0.19 17.65
C TRP A 172 9.20 0.73 18.87
N SER A 173 10.07 1.75 18.91
CA SER A 173 9.81 2.92 19.75
C SER A 173 8.68 3.71 19.10
N VAL A 174 7.66 4.04 19.88
CA VAL A 174 6.43 4.75 19.47
C VAL A 174 6.71 6.20 18.99
N ALA A 175 7.99 6.60 18.90
CA ALA A 175 8.41 7.95 18.54
C ALA A 175 8.68 8.18 17.02
N ASP A 176 8.95 7.14 16.23
CA ASP A 176 9.51 7.33 14.87
C ASP A 176 8.48 7.17 13.72
N TYR A 177 7.19 7.01 14.04
CA TYR A 177 6.13 6.77 13.04
C TYR A 177 5.47 8.04 12.47
N LEU A 178 6.10 9.21 12.60
CA LEU A 178 5.53 10.50 12.20
C LEU A 178 6.30 11.23 11.10
N GLU A 179 7.22 10.59 10.40
CA GLU A 179 7.80 11.14 9.16
C GLU A 179 7.37 10.25 7.98
N ASP A 180 6.66 10.86 7.02
CA ASP A 180 6.11 10.29 5.79
C ASP A 180 5.06 9.17 5.89
N SER A 181 3.80 9.60 6.04
CA SER A 181 2.64 8.84 5.56
C SER A 181 1.98 9.58 4.41
N SER A 182 2.56 9.45 3.21
CA SER A 182 2.03 9.98 1.94
C SER A 182 0.88 9.14 1.37
N ILE A 183 0.10 8.45 2.21
CA ILE A 183 -1.09 7.71 1.79
C ILE A 183 -2.31 8.55 2.11
N ALA A 184 -2.87 9.19 1.09
CA ALA A 184 -4.20 9.75 1.14
C ALA A 184 -5.22 8.61 1.25
N ILE A 185 -6.10 8.69 2.25
CA ILE A 185 -7.24 7.79 2.37
C ILE A 185 -8.39 8.43 1.60
N ARG A 186 -8.96 7.71 0.63
CA ARG A 186 -10.12 8.18 -0.12
C ARG A 186 -11.31 8.30 0.82
N SER A 187 -11.76 9.53 1.05
CA SER A 187 -13.00 9.80 1.79
C SER A 187 -14.20 9.56 0.88
N THR A 188 -15.14 8.72 1.31
CA THR A 188 -16.48 8.65 0.72
C THR A 188 -17.39 9.61 1.47
N MET A 189 -17.53 10.82 0.93
CA MET A 189 -18.67 11.71 1.18
C MET A 189 -19.60 11.69 -0.03
#